data_AF-I1H839-F1
#
_entry.id   AF-I1H839-F1
#
_cell.length_a   1.000
_cell.length_b   1.000
_cell.length_c   1.000
_cell.angle_alpha   90.00
_cell.angle_beta   90.00
_cell.angle_gamma   90.00
#
_symmetry.space_group_name_H-M   'P 1'
#
loop_
_entity.id
_entity.type
_entity.pdbx_description
1 polymer ?
#
loop_
_entity_poly.entity_id
_entity_poly.type
_entity_poly.pdbx_seq_one_letter_code
_entity_poly.pdbx_strand_id
1 'polypeptide(L)'
;MRQRLREIKKKNSSSVSKGAAGEIPGSSKSMETMLTEDEMPGVSTTGLPWNVEGFLYNYMTGPVVIVCVCHGSFMSPEEFMKHAGAVNVQNPTQHIVMKNIV
;
A
#
# COMPACT_ATOMS: atom_id res chain seq x y z
N MET A 1 1.01 10.40 49.52
CA MET A 1 1.54 11.67 48.99
C MET A 1 0.90 11.91 47.63
N ARG A 2 -0.17 12.71 47.59
CA ARG A 2 -0.81 13.18 46.35
C ARG A 2 -0.01 14.40 45.83
N GLN A 3 -0.23 14.71 44.55
CA GLN A 3 0.25 15.88 43.76
C GLN A 3 1.58 15.59 43.02
N ARG A 4 1.71 15.76 41.70
CA ARG A 4 1.09 16.76 40.82
C ARG A 4 0.44 16.17 39.56
N LEU A 5 -0.66 16.81 39.25
CA LEU A 5 -1.50 16.68 38.08
C LEU A 5 -0.99 17.61 36.96
N ARG A 6 -1.26 17.19 35.71
CA ARG A 6 -1.74 17.99 34.57
C ARG A 6 -0.86 19.17 34.12
N GLU A 7 -0.40 19.11 32.86
CA GLU A 7 -0.86 19.99 31.76
C GLU A 7 0.10 19.95 30.56
N ILE A 8 -0.05 18.92 29.71
CA ILE A 8 0.01 19.13 28.24
C ILE A 8 -1.22 18.43 27.65
N LYS A 9 -2.40 18.94 28.03
CA LYS A 9 -3.62 18.82 27.23
C LYS A 9 -3.68 20.08 26.38
N LYS A 10 -4.01 19.90 25.09
CA LYS A 10 -4.07 20.87 23.96
C LYS A 10 -2.76 20.84 23.17
N LYS A 11 -2.72 20.36 21.94
CA LYS A 11 -3.70 20.52 20.84
C LYS A 11 -3.76 19.19 20.06
N ASN A 12 -4.92 18.55 19.96
CA ASN A 12 -5.96 18.81 18.94
C ASN A 12 -5.43 18.37 17.56
N SER A 13 -6.04 17.42 16.84
CA SER A 13 -7.47 17.09 16.72
C SER A 13 -7.60 15.78 15.93
N SER A 14 -8.23 14.75 16.50
CA SER A 14 -9.48 14.11 16.01
C SER A 14 -9.46 13.64 14.55
N SER A 15 -9.67 12.35 14.25
CA SER A 15 -10.88 11.63 14.65
C SER A 15 -10.70 10.11 14.59
N VAL A 16 -10.96 9.46 15.72
CA VAL A 16 -11.58 8.14 15.74
C VAL A 16 -12.99 8.33 15.23
N SER A 17 -13.34 7.73 14.09
CA SER A 17 -14.73 7.46 13.75
C SER A 17 -15.04 6.02 14.15
N LYS A 18 -15.85 5.88 15.20
CA LYS A 18 -16.74 4.73 15.35
C LYS A 18 -17.80 4.82 14.25
N GLY A 19 -18.01 3.74 13.51
CA GLY A 19 -19.18 3.49 12.67
C GLY A 19 -19.25 1.97 12.45
N ALA A 20 -20.10 1.30 13.21
CA ALA A 20 -21.42 0.81 12.77
C ALA A 20 -21.29 -0.43 11.88
N ALA A 21 -21.78 -1.55 12.41
CA ALA A 21 -21.98 -2.79 11.69
C ALA A 21 -22.82 -2.51 10.43
N GLY A 22 -22.23 -2.74 9.27
CA GLY A 22 -22.90 -2.82 8.00
C GLY A 22 -22.48 -4.13 7.36
N GLU A 23 -23.41 -5.08 7.31
CA GLU A 23 -23.28 -6.31 6.54
C GLU A 23 -23.10 -5.93 5.06
N ILE A 24 -22.01 -6.39 4.43
CA ILE A 24 -21.91 -6.38 2.97
C ILE A 24 -22.20 -7.80 2.48
N PRO A 25 -23.31 -8.02 1.75
CA PRO A 25 -23.68 -9.33 1.25
C PRO A 25 -22.92 -9.65 -0.03
N GLY A 26 -22.22 -10.79 -0.03
CA GLY A 26 -21.71 -11.46 -1.24
C GLY A 26 -20.51 -10.76 -1.88
N SER A 27 -19.43 -11.44 -2.24
CA SER A 27 -19.37 -12.79 -2.75
C SER A 27 -18.01 -13.37 -2.40
N SER A 28 -18.03 -14.52 -1.77
CA SER A 28 -16.91 -15.45 -1.74
C SER A 28 -16.52 -15.80 -3.18
N LYS A 29 -15.67 -15.00 -3.81
CA LYS A 29 -14.75 -15.58 -4.78
C LYS A 29 -13.73 -16.33 -3.95
N SER A 30 -14.04 -17.60 -3.72
CA SER A 30 -13.06 -18.63 -3.42
C SER A 30 -11.81 -18.37 -4.25
N MET A 31 -10.66 -18.50 -3.61
CA MET A 31 -9.27 -18.63 -4.07
C MET A 31 -8.96 -19.18 -5.50
N GLU A 32 -9.80 -18.96 -6.50
CA GLU A 32 -9.97 -19.83 -7.67
C GLU A 32 -9.84 -19.09 -9.01
N THR A 33 -9.94 -17.76 -9.07
CA THR A 33 -9.42 -17.05 -10.24
C THR A 33 -7.93 -16.87 -10.04
N MET A 34 -7.14 -17.80 -10.59
CA MET A 34 -5.76 -17.53 -10.97
C MET A 34 -5.76 -16.19 -11.72
N LEU A 35 -5.27 -15.15 -11.06
CA LEU A 35 -5.16 -13.81 -11.62
C LEU A 35 -4.28 -13.93 -12.86
N THR A 36 -4.85 -13.70 -14.04
CA THR A 36 -4.10 -13.78 -15.29
C THR A 36 -3.06 -12.66 -15.33
N GLU A 37 -2.03 -12.79 -16.17
CA GLU A 37 -0.99 -11.77 -16.34
C GLU A 37 -1.58 -10.41 -16.75
N ASP A 38 -2.73 -10.42 -17.44
CA ASP A 38 -3.52 -9.24 -17.77
C ASP A 38 -4.17 -8.56 -16.54
N GLU A 39 -4.43 -9.31 -15.47
CA GLU A 39 -5.04 -8.81 -14.23
C GLU A 39 -3.99 -8.33 -13.21
N MET A 40 -2.72 -8.68 -13.38
CA MET A 40 -1.62 -8.24 -12.51
C MET A 40 -0.43 -7.71 -13.31
N PRO A 41 -0.49 -6.45 -13.79
CA PRO A 41 0.61 -5.85 -14.51
C PRO A 41 1.90 -5.83 -13.68
N GLY A 42 3.01 -6.20 -14.33
CA GLY A 42 4.35 -6.03 -13.77
C GLY A 42 4.71 -4.55 -13.62
N VAL A 43 5.47 -4.23 -12.57
CA VAL A 43 5.94 -2.87 -12.28
C VAL A 43 7.39 -2.87 -11.83
N SER A 44 8.06 -1.73 -12.03
CA SER A 44 9.42 -1.49 -11.56
C SER A 44 9.58 -0.07 -11.06
N THR A 45 10.42 0.12 -10.04
CA THR A 45 10.91 1.46 -9.70
C THR A 45 11.91 1.95 -10.75
N THR A 46 12.02 3.27 -10.89
CA THR A 46 12.98 3.93 -11.80
C THR A 46 13.63 5.11 -11.11
N GLY A 47 14.85 5.47 -11.55
CA GLY A 47 15.57 6.64 -11.04
C GLY A 47 16.05 6.50 -9.59
N LEU A 48 16.18 5.28 -9.09
CA LEU A 48 16.65 4.96 -7.73
C LEU A 48 17.93 4.11 -7.77
N PRO A 49 18.67 4.03 -6.65
CA PRO A 49 19.88 3.21 -6.57
C PRO A 49 19.62 1.72 -6.82
N TRP A 50 18.42 1.24 -6.47
CA TRP A 50 17.99 -0.14 -6.67
C TRP A 50 16.72 -0.16 -7.51
N ASN A 51 16.73 -0.98 -8.56
CA ASN A 51 15.52 -1.27 -9.33
C ASN A 51 14.83 -2.46 -8.68
N VAL A 52 13.65 -2.21 -8.10
CA VAL A 52 12.83 -3.25 -7.48
C VAL A 52 11.66 -3.52 -8.40
N GLU A 53 11.36 -4.80 -8.60
CA GLU A 53 10.24 -5.25 -9.43
C GLU A 53 9.10 -5.80 -8.57
N GLY A 54 7.89 -5.75 -9.13
CA GLY A 54 6.67 -6.18 -8.45
C GLY A 54 5.51 -6.35 -9.41
N PHE A 55 4.34 -6.66 -8.86
CA PHE A 55 3.08 -6.78 -9.59
C PHE A 55 2.00 -5.97 -8.89
N LEU A 56 1.10 -5.35 -9.65
CA LEU A 56 -0.09 -4.72 -9.10
C LEU A 56 -1.13 -5.79 -8.74
N TYR A 57 -1.52 -5.85 -7.47
CA TYR A 57 -2.41 -6.90 -6.94
C TYR A 57 -3.85 -6.40 -6.66
N ASN A 58 -4.04 -5.09 -6.50
CA ASN A 58 -5.36 -4.48 -6.38
C ASN A 58 -5.26 -3.01 -6.78
N TYR A 59 -5.68 -2.65 -8.00
CA TYR A 59 -5.53 -1.27 -8.51
C TYR A 59 -6.77 -0.73 -9.24
N MET A 60 -7.78 -1.57 -9.50
CA MET A 60 -8.97 -1.16 -10.27
C MET A 60 -10.11 -0.61 -9.41
N THR A 61 -10.30 -1.10 -8.18
CA THR A 61 -11.48 -0.79 -7.37
C THR A 61 -11.16 -0.35 -5.93
N GLY A 62 -9.88 -0.12 -5.62
CA GLY A 62 -9.43 0.21 -4.27
C GLY A 62 -8.03 0.81 -4.19
N PRO A 63 -7.45 0.88 -2.98
CA PRO A 63 -6.08 1.34 -2.78
C PRO A 63 -5.10 0.48 -3.56
N VAL A 64 -4.15 1.12 -4.25
CA VAL A 64 -3.12 0.43 -5.01
C VAL A 64 -2.25 -0.40 -4.07
N VAL A 65 -2.15 -1.71 -4.34
CA VAL A 65 -1.26 -2.63 -3.63
C VAL A 65 -0.29 -3.26 -4.63
N ILE A 66 1.00 -3.27 -4.27
CA ILE A 66 2.08 -3.89 -5.04
C ILE A 66 2.61 -5.09 -4.28
N VAL A 67 2.77 -6.22 -4.95
CA VAL A 67 3.52 -7.37 -4.43
C VAL A 67 4.95 -7.25 -4.93
N CYS A 68 5.91 -7.17 -4.02
CA CYS A 68 7.33 -7.14 -4.38
C CYS A 68 7.85 -8.55 -4.69
N VAL A 69 8.57 -8.73 -5.80
CA VAL A 69 9.13 -10.06 -6.17
C VAL A 69 10.30 -10.49 -5.28
N CYS A 70 10.95 -9.55 -4.59
CA CYS A 70 12.09 -9.87 -3.73
C CYS A 70 11.68 -10.76 -2.53
N HIS A 71 10.49 -10.55 -1.98
CA HIS A 71 10.05 -11.23 -0.73
C HIS A 71 8.57 -11.64 -0.73
N GLY A 72 7.81 -11.37 -1.81
CA GLY A 72 6.39 -11.70 -1.92
C GLY A 72 5.47 -10.89 -1.00
N SER A 73 5.94 -9.77 -0.46
CA SER A 73 5.19 -8.95 0.50
C SER A 73 4.37 -7.87 -0.20
N PHE A 74 3.16 -7.62 0.31
CA PHE A 74 2.30 -6.52 -0.12
C PHE A 74 2.79 -5.20 0.45
N MET A 75 2.91 -4.20 -0.41
CA MET A 75 3.40 -2.87 -0.10
C MET A 75 2.48 -1.83 -0.73
N SER A 76 2.29 -0.72 -0.04
CA SER A 76 1.80 0.51 -0.67
C SER A 76 2.85 1.05 -1.66
N PRO A 77 2.47 1.91 -2.62
CA PRO A 77 3.42 2.54 -3.54
C PRO A 77 4.57 3.27 -2.83
N GLU A 78 4.29 3.90 -1.69
CA GLU A 78 5.33 4.59 -0.91
C GLU A 78 6.32 3.62 -0.26
N GLU A 79 5.82 2.53 0.32
CA GLU A 79 6.67 1.48 0.92
C GLU A 79 7.51 0.78 -0.14
N PHE A 80 6.96 0.53 -1.32
CA PHE A 80 7.68 -0.05 -2.45
C PHE A 80 8.83 0.86 -2.91
N MET A 81 8.61 2.18 -2.97
CA MET A 81 9.65 3.15 -3.29
C MET A 81 10.73 3.24 -2.20
N LYS A 82 10.35 3.23 -0.93
CA LYS A 82 11.31 3.18 0.19
C LYS A 82 12.12 1.88 0.17
N HIS A 83 11.49 0.77 -0.21
CA HIS A 83 12.17 -0.52 -0.36
C HIS A 83 13.26 -0.47 -1.44
N ALA A 84 13.03 0.26 -2.53
CA ALA A 84 14.02 0.55 -3.57
C ALA A 84 15.08 1.59 -3.15
N GLY A 85 15.05 2.08 -1.90
CA GLY A 85 16.03 3.01 -1.36
C GLY A 85 15.68 4.49 -1.54
N ALA A 86 14.43 4.84 -1.84
CA ALA A 86 14.01 6.24 -1.90
C ALA A 86 13.98 6.87 -0.49
N VAL A 87 14.66 8.01 -0.32
CA VAL A 87 14.75 8.73 0.96
C VAL A 87 13.57 9.68 1.18
N ASN A 88 13.09 10.32 0.12
CA ASN A 88 11.91 11.18 0.15
C ASN A 88 11.03 10.86 -1.05
N VAL A 89 9.84 10.33 -0.80
CA VAL A 89 8.94 9.84 -1.83
C VAL A 89 7.84 10.88 -2.04
N GLN A 90 8.03 11.75 -3.03
CA GLN A 90 6.98 12.64 -3.52
C GLN A 90 6.35 11.97 -4.73
N ASN A 91 5.01 11.90 -4.77
CA ASN A 91 4.27 11.27 -5.88
C ASN A 91 4.76 9.85 -6.24
N PRO A 92 4.69 8.87 -5.30
CA PRO A 92 5.26 7.52 -5.47
C PRO A 92 4.87 6.84 -6.79
N THR A 93 3.62 6.99 -7.21
CA THR A 93 3.08 6.38 -8.42
C THR A 93 3.71 6.90 -9.71
N GLN A 94 4.29 8.10 -9.73
CA GLN A 94 4.94 8.65 -10.94
C GLN A 94 6.29 7.99 -11.25
N HIS A 95 6.91 7.39 -10.24
CA HIS A 95 8.23 6.77 -10.35
C HIS A 95 8.16 5.25 -10.56
N ILE A 96 6.94 4.70 -10.55
CA ILE A 96 6.65 3.29 -10.76
C ILE A 96 6.15 3.14 -12.20
N VAL A 97 6.90 2.38 -13.00
CA VAL A 97 6.57 2.15 -14.41
C VAL A 97 6.01 0.75 -14.58
N MET A 98 5.02 0.60 -15.44
CA MET A 98 4.55 -0.72 -15.86
C MET A 98 5.60 -1.38 -16.77
N LYS A 99 5.81 -2.68 -16.56
CA LYS A 99 6.67 -3.53 -17.38
C LYS A 99 5.89 -4.77 -17.80
N ASN A 100 6.11 -5.20 -19.04
CA ASN A 100 5.78 -6.56 -19.44
C ASN A 100 6.86 -7.48 -18.84
N ILE A 101 6.50 -8.18 -17.77
CA ILE A 101 7.35 -9.17 -17.12
C ILE A 101 6.84 -10.54 -17.56
N VAL A 102 7.01 -10.85 -18.86
CA VAL A 102 6.86 -12.17 -19.51
C VAL A 102 7.43 -12.13 -20.91
#